data_AF-A0A3C0C3S7-F1
#
_entry.id   AF-A0A3C0C3S7-F1
#
_cell.length_a   1.000
_cell.length_b   1.000
_cell.length_c   1.000
_cell.angle_alpha   90.00
_cell.angle_beta   90.00
_cell.angle_gamma   90.00
#
_symmetry.space_group_name_H-M   'P 1'
#
loop_
_entity.id
_entity.type
_entity.pdbx_description
1 polymer ?
#
loop_
_entity_poly.entity_id
_entity_poly.type
_entity_poly.pdbx_seq_one_letter_code
_entity_poly.pdbx_strand_id
1 'polypeptide(L)'
;ATIGGKFEKNDAVFSLDWDLVIVDEAHEGTTTVLGDDVIKTIVKGGSKRDARLLALSGTPFNILKDYEDNVYTWDYVMEQRSKRNWDAEHFGDSNPYDELPELRIYTYDLGNIISEPGYVELEDKAFNFREFFRTWTGSLHVDRA
;
A
#
# COMPACT_ATOMS: atom_id res chain seq x y z
N ALA A 1 28.82 5.45 12.19
CA ALA A 1 28.39 4.17 12.78
C ALA A 1 28.61 3.10 11.73
N THR A 2 29.26 1.98 12.07
CA THR A 2 29.59 0.93 11.10
C THR A 2 28.32 0.13 10.80
N ILE A 3 27.71 0.43 9.66
CA ILE A 3 26.55 -0.30 9.12
C ILE A 3 27.09 -1.57 8.47
N GLY A 4 27.45 -2.53 9.31
CA GLY A 4 28.14 -3.73 8.88
C GLY A 4 28.67 -4.41 10.11
N GLY A 5 28.14 -5.59 10.43
CA GLY A 5 28.64 -6.40 11.54
C GLY A 5 30.11 -6.81 11.35
N LYS A 6 30.50 -7.96 11.91
CA LYS A 6 31.89 -8.48 11.88
C LYS A 6 32.54 -8.67 10.50
N PHE A 7 31.85 -8.39 9.39
CA PHE A 7 32.32 -8.62 8.03
C PHE A 7 32.07 -7.39 7.15
N GLU A 8 33.06 -7.02 6.33
CA GLU A 8 32.92 -6.05 5.24
C GLU A 8 31.95 -6.63 4.19
N LYS A 9 30.76 -6.05 4.11
CA LYS A 9 29.69 -6.44 3.19
C LYS A 9 29.08 -5.17 2.63
N ASN A 10 28.70 -5.22 1.35
CA ASN A 10 27.99 -4.15 0.65
C ASN A 10 28.81 -2.87 0.42
N ASP A 11 30.14 -2.93 0.48
CA ASP A 11 31.02 -1.78 0.19
C ASP A 11 30.74 -1.18 -1.19
N ALA A 12 30.41 -2.03 -2.17
CA ALA A 12 29.98 -1.57 -3.50
C ALA A 12 28.78 -0.62 -3.40
N VAL A 13 27.77 -0.92 -2.59
CA VAL A 13 26.57 -0.09 -2.44
C VAL A 13 26.91 1.25 -1.79
N PHE A 14 27.78 1.26 -0.78
CA PHE A 14 28.15 2.48 -0.06
C PHE A 14 29.21 3.33 -0.78
N SER A 15 29.96 2.75 -1.72
CA SER A 15 30.98 3.44 -2.52
C SER A 15 30.44 4.08 -3.82
N LEU A 16 29.18 3.78 -4.18
CA LEU A 16 28.53 4.32 -5.36
C LEU A 16 27.95 5.71 -5.08
N ASP A 17 28.14 6.63 -6.02
CA ASP A 17 27.53 7.96 -6.01
C ASP A 17 26.08 7.86 -6.52
N TRP A 18 25.13 7.59 -5.63
CA TRP A 18 23.72 7.43 -6.01
C TRP A 18 23.07 8.75 -6.43
N ASP A 19 22.31 8.71 -7.53
CA ASP A 19 21.47 9.83 -7.95
C ASP A 19 20.11 9.87 -7.24
N LEU A 20 19.49 8.70 -7.10
CA LEU A 20 18.15 8.49 -6.57
C LEU A 20 18.10 7.18 -5.78
N VAL A 21 17.48 7.24 -4.61
CA VAL A 21 17.17 6.10 -3.76
C VAL A 21 15.66 5.99 -3.69
N ILE A 22 15.13 4.81 -4.00
CA ILE A 22 13.70 4.50 -3.87
C ILE A 22 13.54 3.49 -2.75
N VAL A 23 12.70 3.80 -1.79
CA VAL A 23 12.35 2.90 -0.68
C VAL A 23 10.89 2.51 -0.87
N ASP A 24 10.67 1.24 -1.19
CA ASP A 24 9.34 0.64 -1.22
C ASP A 24 8.91 0.23 0.20
N GLU A 25 7.61 0.29 0.46
CA GLU A 25 7.01 0.12 1.78
C GLU A 25 7.77 0.82 2.90
N ALA A 26 8.04 2.11 2.69
CA ALA A 26 8.88 2.91 3.58
C ALA A 26 8.38 2.92 5.04
N HIS A 27 7.08 2.74 5.27
CA HIS A 27 6.52 2.67 6.62
C HIS A 27 7.01 1.44 7.42
N GLU A 28 7.36 0.34 6.75
CA GLU A 28 7.95 -0.86 7.35
C GLU A 28 9.49 -0.85 7.27
N GLY A 29 10.04 -0.37 6.15
CA GLY A 29 11.48 -0.44 5.85
C GLY A 29 12.35 0.57 6.61
N THR A 30 11.83 1.76 6.94
CA THR A 30 12.64 2.85 7.52
C THR A 30 12.52 2.99 9.03
N THR A 31 11.62 2.27 9.67
CA THR A 31 11.38 2.40 11.11
C THR A 31 12.39 1.65 11.97
N THR A 32 13.18 0.75 11.38
CA THR A 32 14.27 0.08 12.11
C THR A 32 15.51 0.97 12.16
N VAL A 33 16.20 1.00 13.30
CA VAL A 33 17.45 1.78 13.48
C VAL A 33 18.48 1.45 12.39
N LEU A 34 18.57 0.18 12.01
CA LEU A 34 19.49 -0.28 10.98
C LEU A 34 19.08 0.22 9.58
N GLY A 35 17.80 0.15 9.24
CA GLY A 35 17.29 0.61 7.94
C GLY A 35 17.44 2.12 7.77
N ASP A 36 17.12 2.88 8.81
CA ASP A 36 17.29 4.33 8.84
C ASP A 36 18.77 4.74 8.68
N ASP A 37 19.68 4.06 9.39
CA ASP A 37 21.12 4.30 9.27
C ASP A 37 21.65 4.00 7.86
N VAL A 38 21.19 2.90 7.24
CA VAL A 38 21.53 2.54 5.84
C VAL A 38 21.08 3.66 4.90
N ILE A 39 19.81 4.06 4.98
CA ILE A 39 19.24 5.08 4.09
C ILE A 39 19.95 6.42 4.28
N LYS A 40 20.17 6.85 5.52
CA LYS A 40 20.91 8.08 5.83
C LYS A 40 22.32 8.06 5.26
N THR A 41 22.98 6.90 5.32
CA THR A 41 24.35 6.76 4.81
C THR A 41 24.39 6.78 3.29
N ILE A 42 23.46 6.11 2.60
CA ILE A 42 23.39 6.13 1.14
C ILE A 42 22.99 7.54 0.64
N VAL A 43 22.04 8.20 1.31
CA VAL A 43 21.50 9.50 0.90
C VAL A 43 22.45 10.66 1.22
N LYS A 44 23.12 10.66 2.38
CA LYS A 44 23.92 11.79 2.89
C LYS A 44 25.39 11.48 3.22
N GLY A 45 25.77 10.21 3.33
CA GLY A 45 27.00 9.81 4.05
C GLY A 45 28.09 9.09 3.25
N GLY A 46 27.78 8.56 2.05
CA GLY A 46 28.71 7.73 1.27
C GLY A 46 29.19 8.37 -0.05
N SER A 47 28.48 9.37 -0.54
CA SER A 47 28.59 9.87 -1.92
C SER A 47 29.16 11.29 -1.96
N LYS A 48 29.82 11.69 -3.06
CA LYS A 48 30.28 13.07 -3.31
C LYS A 48 29.13 14.09 -3.39
N ARG A 49 27.89 13.60 -3.57
CA ARG A 49 26.66 14.34 -3.78
C ARG A 49 25.51 13.68 -3.02
N ASP A 50 24.60 14.48 -2.49
CA ASP A 50 23.40 13.97 -1.85
C ASP A 50 22.48 13.32 -2.89
N ALA A 51 22.03 12.09 -2.61
CA ALA A 51 21.06 11.40 -3.45
C ALA A 51 19.65 11.96 -3.20
N ARG A 52 18.78 11.93 -4.21
CA ARG A 52 17.34 12.16 -4.01
C ARG A 52 16.72 10.94 -3.35
N LEU A 53 15.73 11.13 -2.48
CA LEU A 53 14.99 10.05 -1.83
C LEU A 53 13.53 10.08 -2.29
N LEU A 54 13.01 8.95 -2.76
CA LEU A 54 11.60 8.71 -3.01
C LEU A 54 11.13 7.57 -2.10
N ALA A 55 10.22 7.88 -1.18
CA ALA A 55 9.60 6.91 -0.28
C ALA A 55 8.19 6.57 -0.78
N LEU A 56 7.96 5.28 -1.07
CA LEU A 56 6.66 4.74 -1.47
C LEU A 56 6.04 4.03 -0.27
N SER A 57 4.75 4.24 -0.02
CA SER A 57 4.06 3.61 1.11
C SER A 57 2.56 3.55 0.88
N GLY A 58 1.98 2.36 1.03
CA GLY A 58 0.53 2.18 1.03
C GLY A 58 -0.14 2.66 2.32
N THR A 59 0.60 2.72 3.45
CA THR A 59 0.08 3.19 4.75
C THR A 59 1.03 4.21 5.40
N PRO A 60 1.11 5.44 4.87
CA PRO A 60 2.15 6.39 5.27
C PRO A 60 1.94 7.04 6.65
N PHE A 61 0.90 6.67 7.41
CA PHE A 61 0.50 7.34 8.65
C PHE A 61 1.64 7.55 9.66
N ASN A 62 2.53 6.56 9.79
CA ASN A 62 3.62 6.60 10.76
C ASN A 62 4.80 7.49 10.34
N ILE A 63 4.98 7.68 9.02
CA ILE A 63 6.11 8.40 8.42
C ILE A 63 5.71 9.77 7.89
N LEU A 64 4.40 10.06 7.74
CA LEU A 64 3.90 11.29 7.12
C LEU A 64 4.44 12.55 7.81
N LYS A 65 4.58 12.50 9.14
CA LYS A 65 5.13 13.59 9.96
C LYS A 65 6.59 13.93 9.66
N ASP A 66 7.34 13.00 9.06
CA ASP A 66 8.75 13.16 8.76
C ASP A 66 8.96 13.87 7.41
N TYR A 67 7.88 14.16 6.68
CA TYR A 67 7.87 14.86 5.40
C TYR A 67 6.96 16.09 5.48
N GLU A 68 7.54 17.29 5.32
CA GLU A 68 6.78 18.55 5.36
C GLU A 68 6.27 18.95 3.97
N ASP A 69 7.16 18.97 2.96
CA ASP A 69 6.88 19.33 1.57
C ASP A 69 7.15 18.13 0.63
N ASN A 70 6.57 18.14 -0.57
CA ASN A 70 6.71 17.10 -1.61
C ASN A 70 6.04 15.75 -1.28
N VAL A 71 4.95 15.80 -0.51
CA VAL A 71 4.08 14.63 -0.29
C VAL A 71 3.06 14.55 -1.44
N TYR A 72 3.16 13.51 -2.24
CA TYR A 72 2.21 13.23 -3.32
C TYR A 72 1.33 12.06 -2.91
N THR A 73 0.03 12.19 -3.19
CA THR A 73 -0.95 11.12 -2.95
C THR A 73 -1.53 10.68 -4.28
N TRP A 74 -1.60 9.37 -4.46
CA TRP A 74 -2.28 8.74 -5.58
C TRP A 74 -3.11 7.61 -4.99
N ASP A 75 -4.41 7.85 -4.85
CA ASP A 75 -5.33 6.89 -4.24
C ASP A 75 -6.13 6.13 -5.30
N TYR A 76 -6.81 5.08 -4.85
CA TYR A 76 -7.63 4.26 -5.74
C TYR A 76 -8.73 5.04 -6.46
N VAL A 77 -9.28 6.10 -5.88
CA VAL A 77 -10.31 6.91 -6.53
C VAL A 77 -9.70 7.71 -7.68
N MET A 78 -8.50 8.25 -7.47
CA MET A 78 -7.71 8.91 -8.52
C MET A 78 -7.37 7.93 -9.64
N GLU A 79 -6.91 6.72 -9.33
CA GLU A 79 -6.64 5.67 -10.33
C GLU A 79 -7.88 5.34 -11.17
N GLN A 80 -9.02 5.09 -10.53
CA GLN A 80 -10.26 4.78 -11.24
C GLN A 80 -10.75 5.94 -12.10
N ARG A 81 -10.53 7.18 -11.64
CA ARG A 81 -10.84 8.38 -12.42
C ARG A 81 -9.93 8.50 -13.64
N SER A 82 -8.62 8.32 -13.46
CA SER A 82 -7.66 8.32 -14.57
C SER A 82 -7.94 7.20 -15.56
N LYS A 83 -8.29 6.00 -15.08
CA LYS A 83 -8.73 4.89 -15.93
C LYS A 83 -9.90 5.30 -16.83
N ARG A 84 -10.94 5.93 -16.26
CA ARG A 84 -12.16 6.32 -17.00
C ARG A 84 -11.91 7.47 -17.98
N ASN A 85 -11.01 8.39 -17.63
CA ASN A 85 -10.77 9.61 -18.41
C ASN A 85 -9.60 9.48 -19.40
N TRP A 86 -8.85 8.38 -19.35
CA TRP A 86 -7.60 8.22 -20.10
C TRP A 86 -7.77 8.54 -21.59
N ASP A 87 -8.74 7.94 -22.27
CA ASP A 87 -8.93 8.12 -23.72
C ASP A 87 -9.24 9.56 -24.11
N ALA A 88 -9.85 10.33 -23.21
CA ALA A 88 -10.16 11.75 -23.44
C ALA A 88 -8.93 12.65 -23.21
N GLU A 89 -8.06 12.28 -22.27
CA GLU A 89 -6.86 13.04 -21.90
C GLU A 89 -5.63 12.66 -22.76
N HIS A 90 -5.58 11.41 -23.24
CA HIS A 90 -4.45 10.79 -23.95
C HIS A 90 -4.95 10.06 -25.21
N PHE A 91 -5.59 10.81 -26.11
CA PHE A 91 -6.22 10.23 -27.30
C PHE A 91 -5.22 9.47 -28.18
N GLY A 92 -5.47 8.16 -28.36
CA GLY A 92 -4.66 7.28 -29.21
C GLY A 92 -3.56 6.51 -28.46
N ASP A 93 -3.32 6.79 -27.18
CA ASP A 93 -2.37 6.06 -26.35
C ASP A 93 -3.05 4.90 -25.62
N SER A 94 -2.32 3.81 -25.39
CA SER A 94 -2.81 2.68 -24.59
C SER A 94 -3.01 3.11 -23.14
N ASN A 95 -4.19 2.81 -22.57
CA ASN A 95 -4.51 3.13 -21.19
C ASN A 95 -3.71 2.24 -20.21
N PRO A 96 -2.78 2.78 -19.40
CA PRO A 96 -1.98 1.99 -18.47
C PRO A 96 -2.81 1.46 -17.29
N TYR A 97 -4.02 2.00 -17.08
CA TYR A 97 -4.94 1.59 -16.03
C TYR A 97 -5.97 0.54 -16.50
N ASP A 98 -5.94 0.13 -17.77
CA ASP A 98 -7.01 -0.69 -18.36
C ASP A 98 -7.17 -2.05 -17.67
N GLU A 99 -6.06 -2.65 -17.25
CA GLU A 99 -6.03 -3.93 -16.54
C GLU A 99 -6.42 -3.82 -15.05
N LEU A 100 -6.50 -2.61 -14.47
CA LEU A 100 -6.82 -2.46 -13.05
C LEU A 100 -8.26 -2.92 -12.75
N PRO A 101 -8.48 -3.70 -11.67
CA PRO A 101 -9.82 -4.09 -11.27
C PRO A 101 -10.66 -2.87 -10.86
N GLU A 102 -11.98 -2.96 -11.01
CA GLU A 102 -12.89 -1.94 -10.45
C GLU A 102 -12.90 -2.05 -8.92
N LEU A 103 -12.64 -0.95 -8.20
CA LEU A 103 -12.80 -0.89 -6.76
C LEU A 103 -14.23 -0.52 -6.36
N ARG A 104 -14.85 -1.35 -5.52
CA ARG A 104 -16.17 -1.07 -4.95
C ARG A 104 -16.08 -1.02 -3.42
N ILE A 105 -16.24 0.18 -2.86
CA ILE A 105 -16.27 0.40 -1.41
C ILE A 105 -17.73 0.49 -0.98
N TYR A 106 -18.13 -0.39 -0.06
CA TYR A 106 -19.47 -0.42 0.50
C TYR A 106 -19.40 -0.16 2.01
N THR A 107 -20.24 0.74 2.48
CA THR A 107 -20.39 1.02 3.92
C THR A 107 -21.69 0.41 4.40
N TYR A 108 -21.61 -0.44 5.42
CA TYR A 108 -22.76 -1.12 6.01
C TYR A 108 -22.95 -0.63 7.45
N ASP A 109 -24.17 -0.19 7.79
CA ASP A 109 -24.57 0.05 9.18
C ASP A 109 -25.07 -1.27 9.79
N LEU A 110 -24.20 -1.89 10.60
CA LEU A 110 -24.49 -3.17 11.21
C LEU A 110 -25.53 -3.10 12.34
N GLY A 111 -25.82 -1.91 12.91
CA GLY A 111 -26.68 -1.79 14.08
C GLY A 111 -28.10 -2.35 13.85
N ASN A 112 -28.68 -2.10 12.68
CA ASN A 112 -29.99 -2.63 12.30
C ASN A 112 -29.91 -4.08 11.81
N ILE A 113 -28.80 -4.45 11.15
CA ILE A 113 -28.61 -5.74 10.48
C ILE A 113 -28.29 -6.87 11.47
N ILE A 114 -27.56 -6.56 12.56
CA ILE A 114 -27.24 -7.52 13.63
C ILE A 114 -28.51 -8.03 14.33
N SER A 115 -29.61 -7.28 14.26
CA SER A 115 -30.89 -7.68 14.87
C SER A 115 -31.66 -8.69 14.00
N GLU A 116 -31.28 -8.91 12.74
CA GLU A 116 -31.94 -9.89 11.88
C GLU A 116 -31.53 -11.32 12.26
N PRO A 117 -32.50 -12.21 12.56
CA PRO A 117 -32.19 -13.58 12.99
C PRO A 117 -31.36 -14.40 11.99
N GLY A 118 -31.39 -14.02 10.71
CA GLY A 118 -30.62 -14.71 9.65
C GLY A 118 -29.11 -14.51 9.76
N TYR A 119 -28.65 -13.42 10.40
CA TYR A 119 -27.22 -13.09 10.52
C TYR A 119 -26.67 -13.31 11.94
N VAL A 120 -27.41 -14.02 12.79
CA VAL A 120 -27.00 -14.34 14.17
C VAL A 120 -26.64 -15.82 14.24
N GLU A 121 -25.40 -16.13 14.66
CA GLU A 121 -25.02 -17.51 14.92
C GLU A 121 -25.84 -18.08 16.09
N LEU A 122 -26.43 -19.26 15.86
CA LEU A 122 -27.34 -19.93 16.81
C LEU A 122 -26.67 -20.28 18.15
N GLU A 123 -25.35 -20.50 18.16
CA GLU A 123 -24.61 -20.89 19.36
C GLU A 123 -24.09 -19.67 20.15
N ASP A 124 -23.45 -18.70 19.48
CA ASP A 124 -22.70 -17.64 20.16
C ASP A 124 -23.35 -16.24 20.10
N LYS A 125 -24.51 -16.09 19.44
CA LYS A 125 -25.14 -14.78 19.13
C LYS A 125 -24.19 -13.79 18.43
N ALA A 126 -23.12 -14.28 17.83
CA ALA A 126 -22.17 -13.49 17.06
C ALA A 126 -22.75 -13.17 15.67
N PHE A 127 -22.30 -12.06 15.08
CA PHE A 127 -22.69 -11.66 13.73
C PHE A 127 -22.04 -12.58 12.69
N ASN A 128 -22.85 -13.21 11.85
CA ASN A 128 -22.40 -14.15 10.82
C ASN A 128 -22.01 -13.41 9.53
N PHE A 129 -20.73 -13.03 9.43
CA PHE A 129 -20.19 -12.39 8.22
C PHE A 129 -20.28 -13.26 6.97
N ARG A 130 -20.20 -14.59 7.11
CA ARG A 130 -20.29 -15.52 5.99
C ARG A 130 -21.68 -15.50 5.36
N GLU A 131 -22.72 -15.48 6.17
CA GLU A 131 -24.10 -15.35 5.69
C GLU A 131 -24.34 -13.96 5.10
N PHE A 132 -23.87 -12.91 5.79
CA PHE A 132 -24.05 -11.53 5.34
C PHE A 132 -23.42 -11.25 3.97
N PHE A 133 -22.23 -11.79 3.70
CA PHE A 133 -21.52 -11.61 2.44
C PHE A 133 -21.70 -12.77 1.45
N ARG A 134 -22.66 -13.69 1.69
CA ARG A 134 -22.89 -14.81 0.75
C ARG A 134 -23.30 -14.26 -0.62
N THR A 135 -22.60 -14.70 -1.65
CA THR A 135 -22.94 -14.42 -3.05
C THR A 135 -23.65 -15.63 -3.66
N TRP A 136 -24.56 -15.38 -4.61
CA TRP A 136 -25.22 -16.44 -5.37
C TRP A 136 -24.28 -16.96 -6.45
N THR A 137 -23.91 -18.23 -6.38
CA THR A 137 -23.01 -18.86 -7.36
C THR A 137 -23.76 -19.52 -8.51
N GLY A 138 -25.09 -19.56 -8.47
CA GLY A 138 -25.92 -20.28 -9.45
C GLY A 138 -26.24 -21.71 -9.05
N SER A 139 -25.63 -22.24 -7.97
CA SER A 139 -25.80 -23.61 -7.52
C SER A 139 -26.24 -23.68 -6.06
N LEU A 140 -27.48 -24.12 -5.84
CA LEU A 140 -28.06 -24.23 -4.50
C LEU A 140 -27.26 -25.16 -3.56
N HIS A 141 -26.54 -26.14 -4.12
CA HIS A 141 -25.74 -27.09 -3.35
C HIS A 141 -24.49 -26.46 -2.74
N VAL A 142 -23.88 -25.50 -3.45
CA VAL A 142 -22.69 -24.77 -2.99
C VAL A 142 -23.10 -23.67 -2.00
N ASP A 143 -24.24 -23.04 -2.25
CA ASP A 143 -24.66 -21.84 -1.50
C ASP A 143 -25.39 -22.17 -0.18
N ARG A 144 -25.81 -23.42 0.05
CA ARG A 144 -26.46 -23.87 1.30
C ARG A 144 -25.59 -24.76 2.20
N ALA A 145 -24.34 -25.03 1.81
CA ALA A 145 -23.42 -25.89 2.54
C ALA A 145 -22.72 -25.19 3.71
#